data_AF-A0A925DAU8-F1
#
_entry.id   AF-A0A925DAU8-F1
#
_cell.length_a   1.000
_cell.length_b   1.000
_cell.length_c   1.000
_cell.angle_alpha   90.00
_cell.angle_beta   90.00
_cell.angle_gamma   90.00
#
_symmetry.space_group_name_H-M   'P 1'
#
loop_
_entity.id
_entity.type
_entity.pdbx_description
1 polymer ?
#
loop_
_entity_poly.entity_id
_entity_poly.type
_entity_poly.pdbx_seq_one_letter_code
_entity_poly.pdbx_strand_id
1 'polypeptide(L)'
;MNTAACLISQPDVLSPEPAISPESAEPEVSEVPSPPLRENISLRVPSGRDLEIYQEVVSGGMTQRRAAKKHGISQPRVHQIVQEMTPWMADNTPELPVGLAPPQLLRLAYHTRAIQLRHLFETLMAAWEESQVKQPDIRTSIAQGGHPVAASKGLPQGDPRYLRQAERVSEAIFRLTCKQAAEEFVDAPRKSRYWEAEEEDGVRGQETAEADLSTWAERAAQPNPTSEEMDAITGEQEAVFAALQSEVQQLKGAQREVKNTLSRESVSLGTGPLLPEDKRDTCRRRKQAERRDFLRGDPPRLTIQEYIGPVAQATG
;
A
#
# COMPACT_ATOMS: atom_id res chain seq x y z
N MET A 1 52.02 -23.12 -27.54
CA MET A 1 52.06 -22.33 -28.78
C MET A 1 50.92 -21.32 -28.73
N ASN A 2 51.27 -20.05 -28.95
CA ASN A 2 50.44 -18.88 -29.29
C ASN A 2 49.59 -18.20 -28.20
N THR A 3 50.30 -17.37 -27.44
CA THR A 3 50.08 -15.93 -27.21
C THR A 3 49.04 -15.22 -28.10
N ALA A 4 48.10 -14.51 -27.45
CA ALA A 4 47.41 -13.35 -28.03
C ALA A 4 47.23 -12.28 -26.94
N ALA A 5 48.14 -11.31 -26.96
CA ALA A 5 48.09 -10.10 -26.15
C ALA A 5 47.26 -9.05 -26.91
N CYS A 6 46.13 -8.62 -26.35
CA CYS A 6 45.42 -7.43 -26.83
C CYS A 6 45.96 -6.21 -26.09
N LEU A 7 46.86 -5.50 -26.78
CA LEU A 7 47.23 -4.12 -26.52
C LEU A 7 46.00 -3.24 -26.77
N ILE A 8 45.47 -2.61 -25.72
CA ILE A 8 44.56 -1.47 -25.86
C ILE A 8 45.41 -0.21 -25.75
N SER A 9 45.58 0.43 -26.90
CA SER A 9 46.22 1.72 -27.07
C SER A 9 45.54 2.80 -26.24
N GLN A 10 46.34 3.52 -25.46
CA GLN A 10 46.02 4.89 -25.07
C GLN A 10 46.19 5.81 -26.29
N PRO A 11 45.31 6.81 -26.44
CA PRO A 11 45.76 8.10 -26.94
C PRO A 11 45.76 9.14 -25.82
N ASP A 12 46.97 9.57 -25.47
CA ASP A 12 47.26 10.98 -25.18
C ASP A 12 46.57 11.87 -26.23
N VAL A 13 45.97 12.98 -25.80
CA VAL A 13 46.27 14.33 -26.28
C VAL A 13 45.50 15.31 -25.38
N LEU A 14 46.30 15.99 -24.55
CA LEU A 14 45.99 17.24 -23.88
C LEU A 14 45.51 18.28 -24.90
N SER A 15 44.27 18.77 -24.76
CA SER A 15 43.90 20.08 -25.31
C SER A 15 43.93 21.10 -24.17
N PRO A 16 44.79 22.12 -24.22
CA PRO A 16 44.75 23.22 -23.26
C PRO A 16 43.46 24.01 -23.48
N GLU A 17 42.66 24.13 -22.41
CA GLU A 17 41.54 25.06 -22.36
C GLU A 17 42.02 26.48 -22.68
N PRO A 18 41.35 27.21 -23.59
CA PRO A 18 41.64 28.62 -23.77
C PRO A 18 41.25 29.36 -22.48
N ALA A 19 42.20 30.08 -21.91
CA ALA A 19 41.98 31.03 -20.83
C ALA A 19 40.90 32.04 -21.26
N ILE A 20 39.69 31.86 -20.75
CA ILE A 20 38.62 32.84 -20.83
C ILE A 20 38.98 33.94 -19.82
N SER A 21 39.47 35.06 -20.35
CA SER A 21 39.61 36.31 -19.60
C SER A 21 38.27 36.67 -18.95
N PRO A 22 38.20 36.91 -17.63
CA PRO A 22 37.06 37.52 -16.99
C PRO A 22 37.10 39.02 -17.29
N GLU A 23 36.71 39.41 -18.50
CA GLU A 23 36.42 40.81 -18.82
C GLU A 23 35.02 41.14 -18.32
N SER A 24 35.02 42.00 -17.30
CA SER A 24 33.87 42.68 -16.71
C SER A 24 32.84 43.13 -17.72
N ALA A 25 31.80 42.31 -17.89
CA ALA A 25 30.50 42.79 -18.33
C ALA A 25 29.53 42.35 -17.24
N GLU A 26 29.27 43.24 -16.27
CA GLU A 26 28.17 43.09 -15.34
C GLU A 26 26.89 42.97 -16.18
N PRO A 27 26.22 41.80 -16.22
CA PRO A 27 24.90 41.75 -16.81
C PRO A 27 24.00 42.52 -15.85
N GLU A 28 23.48 43.67 -16.32
CA GLU A 28 22.34 44.32 -15.69
C GLU A 28 21.28 43.25 -15.44
N VAL A 29 21.15 42.87 -14.17
CA VAL A 29 20.21 41.89 -13.67
C VAL A 29 18.84 42.53 -13.86
N SER A 30 18.25 42.34 -15.04
CA SER A 30 16.84 42.58 -15.32
C SER A 30 16.09 41.89 -14.19
N GLU A 31 15.55 42.69 -13.26
CA GLU A 31 14.71 42.27 -12.16
C GLU A 31 13.55 41.46 -12.75
N VAL A 32 13.71 40.15 -12.84
CA VAL A 32 12.62 39.23 -13.15
C VAL A 32 11.64 39.44 -12.00
N PRO A 33 10.43 39.97 -12.26
CA PRO A 33 9.49 40.28 -11.20
C PRO A 33 9.23 38.98 -10.44
N SER A 34 9.74 38.92 -9.21
CA SER A 34 9.58 37.79 -8.33
C SER A 34 8.11 37.41 -8.32
N PRO A 35 7.75 36.17 -8.72
CA PRO A 35 6.36 35.75 -8.76
C PRO A 35 5.75 36.04 -7.39
N PRO A 36 4.54 36.63 -7.33
CA PRO A 36 3.94 37.03 -6.07
C PRO A 36 3.97 35.83 -5.13
N LEU A 37 4.64 36.01 -3.99
CA LEU A 37 4.73 35.01 -2.93
C LEU A 37 3.31 34.57 -2.64
N ARG A 38 2.96 33.35 -3.04
CA ARG A 38 1.64 32.77 -2.78
C ARG A 38 1.50 32.77 -1.27
N GLU A 39 0.62 33.65 -0.77
CA GLU A 39 0.34 33.81 0.65
C GLU A 39 0.21 32.43 1.28
N ASN A 40 0.93 32.22 2.38
CA ASN A 40 0.94 30.98 3.14
C ASN A 40 -0.50 30.57 3.43
N ILE A 41 -1.02 29.64 2.63
CA ILE A 41 -2.32 29.04 2.81
C ILE A 41 -2.22 28.37 4.17
N SER A 42 -2.82 28.98 5.19
CA SER A 42 -2.90 28.41 6.53
C SER A 42 -3.39 26.97 6.39
N LEU A 43 -2.52 26.01 6.65
CA LEU A 43 -2.74 24.58 6.45
C LEU A 43 -3.90 24.15 7.35
N ARG A 44 -5.11 24.26 6.81
CA ARG A 44 -6.31 23.81 7.48
C ARG A 44 -6.17 22.30 7.68
N VAL A 45 -6.37 21.84 8.91
CA VAL A 45 -6.39 20.40 9.20
C VAL A 45 -7.39 19.73 8.25
N PRO A 46 -6.95 18.79 7.42
CA PRO A 46 -7.80 18.14 6.43
C PRO A 46 -8.97 17.42 7.09
N SER A 47 -10.11 17.37 6.39
CA SER A 47 -11.20 16.54 6.86
C SER A 47 -10.86 15.05 6.67
N GLY A 48 -11.44 14.16 7.48
CA GLY A 48 -11.27 12.70 7.30
C GLY A 48 -11.65 12.22 5.90
N ARG A 49 -12.62 12.88 5.25
CA ARG A 49 -13.01 12.61 3.86
C ARG A 49 -11.91 12.99 2.86
N ASP A 50 -11.20 14.09 3.08
CA ASP A 50 -10.12 14.54 2.19
C ASP A 50 -8.93 13.56 2.27
N LEU A 51 -8.65 13.02 3.45
CA LEU A 51 -7.69 11.93 3.67
C LEU A 51 -8.07 10.65 2.91
N GLU A 52 -9.32 10.19 3.01
CA GLU A 52 -9.81 9.03 2.26
C GLU A 52 -9.66 9.21 0.75
N ILE A 53 -10.04 10.39 0.23
CA ILE A 53 -9.90 10.73 -1.20
C ILE A 53 -8.42 10.70 -1.62
N TYR A 54 -7.53 11.28 -0.81
CA TYR A 54 -6.09 11.29 -1.09
C TYR A 54 -5.52 9.88 -1.14
N GLN A 55 -5.81 9.04 -0.13
CA GLN A 55 -5.33 7.66 -0.07
C GLN A 55 -5.80 6.83 -1.27
N GLU A 56 -7.05 6.95 -1.69
CA GLU A 56 -7.57 6.22 -2.84
C GLU A 56 -6.91 6.61 -4.15
N VAL A 57 -6.60 7.91 -4.32
CA VAL A 57 -5.96 8.42 -5.55
C VAL A 57 -4.47 8.11 -5.58
N VAL A 58 -3.74 8.45 -4.51
CA VAL A 58 -2.27 8.36 -4.47
C VAL A 58 -1.81 6.94 -4.15
N SER A 59 -2.32 6.34 -3.08
CA SER A 59 -1.91 4.98 -2.66
C SER A 59 -2.67 3.90 -3.43
N GLY A 60 -3.98 4.10 -3.64
CA GLY A 60 -4.85 3.16 -4.35
C GLY A 60 -4.78 3.23 -5.87
N GLY A 61 -4.09 4.22 -6.44
CA GLY A 61 -3.97 4.43 -7.89
C GLY A 61 -5.31 4.73 -8.60
N MET A 62 -6.34 5.14 -7.86
CA MET A 62 -7.64 5.47 -8.44
C MET A 62 -7.55 6.77 -9.26
N THR A 63 -8.07 6.78 -10.48
CA THR A 63 -8.13 8.02 -11.27
C THR A 63 -9.01 9.07 -10.58
N GLN A 64 -8.61 10.34 -10.64
CA GLN A 64 -9.36 11.44 -10.00
C GLN A 64 -10.83 11.50 -10.44
N ARG A 65 -11.11 11.16 -11.71
CA ARG A 65 -12.49 11.07 -12.24
C ARG A 65 -13.31 9.99 -11.54
N ARG A 66 -12.72 8.84 -11.22
CA ARG A 66 -13.40 7.74 -10.51
C ARG A 66 -13.59 8.08 -9.04
N ALA A 67 -12.59 8.69 -8.39
CA ALA A 67 -12.71 9.21 -7.03
C ALA A 67 -13.81 10.27 -6.92
N ALA A 68 -13.89 11.20 -7.88
CA ALA A 68 -14.95 12.22 -7.96
C ALA A 68 -16.35 11.59 -8.00
N LYS A 69 -16.55 10.58 -8.84
CA LYS A 69 -17.82 9.83 -8.93
C LYS A 69 -18.14 9.09 -7.63
N LYS A 70 -17.14 8.43 -7.02
CA LYS A 70 -17.31 7.65 -5.77
C LYS A 70 -17.71 8.55 -4.61
N HIS A 71 -17.03 9.68 -4.45
CA HIS A 71 -17.23 10.61 -3.35
C HIS A 71 -18.33 11.64 -3.61
N GLY A 72 -18.88 11.71 -4.83
CA GLY A 72 -19.93 12.67 -5.17
C GLY A 72 -19.46 14.13 -5.17
N ILE A 73 -18.21 14.37 -5.58
CA ILE A 73 -17.62 15.71 -5.74
C ILE A 73 -17.14 15.91 -7.18
N SER A 74 -16.82 17.16 -7.54
CA SER A 74 -16.27 17.45 -8.86
C SER A 74 -14.82 16.98 -8.97
N GLN A 75 -14.39 16.59 -10.17
CA GLN A 75 -12.99 16.20 -10.42
C GLN A 75 -11.99 17.32 -10.08
N PRO A 76 -12.25 18.62 -10.39
CA PRO A 76 -11.38 19.71 -9.95
C PRO A 76 -11.24 19.79 -8.43
N ARG A 77 -12.32 19.49 -7.67
CA ARG A 77 -12.23 19.47 -6.20
C ARG A 77 -11.36 18.32 -5.70
N VAL A 78 -11.43 17.14 -6.32
CA VAL A 78 -10.49 16.04 -6.02
C VAL A 78 -9.06 16.47 -6.28
N HIS A 79 -8.79 17.13 -7.41
CA HIS A 79 -7.45 17.62 -7.73
C HIS A 79 -6.93 18.61 -6.69
N GLN A 80 -7.77 19.57 -6.27
CA GLN A 80 -7.44 20.52 -5.23
C GLN A 80 -7.16 19.83 -3.89
N ILE A 81 -8.00 18.86 -3.50
CA ILE A 81 -7.76 18.05 -2.29
C ILE A 81 -6.41 17.36 -2.37
N VAL A 82 -6.05 16.76 -3.50
CA VAL A 82 -4.74 16.09 -3.66
C VAL A 82 -3.59 17.10 -3.55
N GLN A 83 -3.74 18.30 -4.12
CA GLN A 83 -2.73 19.36 -4.01
C GLN A 83 -2.59 19.91 -2.58
N GLU A 84 -3.68 20.07 -1.84
CA GLU A 84 -3.68 20.54 -0.44
C GLU A 84 -3.14 19.45 0.51
N MET A 85 -3.47 18.18 0.23
CA MET A 85 -3.08 17.04 1.05
C MET A 85 -1.62 16.63 0.88
N THR A 86 -1.05 16.75 -0.31
CA THR A 86 0.36 16.37 -0.55
C THR A 86 1.33 17.06 0.43
N PRO A 87 1.37 18.41 0.55
CA PRO A 87 2.25 19.09 1.49
C PRO A 87 1.86 18.79 2.95
N TRP A 88 0.55 18.77 3.26
CA TRP A 88 0.11 18.44 4.61
C TRP A 88 0.58 17.04 5.05
N MET A 89 0.49 16.04 4.16
CA MET A 89 1.00 14.71 4.42
C MET A 89 2.52 14.71 4.53
N ALA A 90 3.25 15.51 3.75
CA ALA A 90 4.69 15.64 3.91
C ALA A 90 5.06 16.19 5.30
N ASP A 91 4.30 17.15 5.80
CA ASP A 91 4.51 17.79 7.11
C ASP A 91 4.04 16.92 8.30
N ASN A 92 3.02 16.05 8.09
CA ASN A 92 2.38 15.26 9.16
C ASN A 92 2.70 13.76 9.10
N THR A 93 3.32 13.27 8.03
CA THR A 93 3.94 11.96 8.07
C THR A 93 5.06 12.05 9.10
N PRO A 94 5.05 11.25 10.18
CA PRO A 94 6.10 11.28 11.19
C PRO A 94 7.41 11.25 10.43
N GLU A 95 8.17 12.34 10.58
CA GLU A 95 9.28 12.68 9.70
C GLU A 95 9.99 11.39 9.29
N LEU A 96 9.98 11.07 7.99
CA LEU A 96 10.97 10.15 7.45
C LEU A 96 12.29 10.62 8.06
N PRO A 97 12.96 9.81 8.90
CA PRO A 97 13.85 10.34 9.94
C PRO A 97 14.75 11.40 9.33
N VAL A 98 14.59 12.66 9.75
CA VAL A 98 15.33 13.77 9.14
C VAL A 98 16.82 13.44 9.33
N GLY A 99 17.54 13.30 8.22
CA GLY A 99 18.93 12.85 8.21
C GLY A 99 19.18 11.45 7.63
N LEU A 100 18.16 10.75 7.13
CA LEU A 100 18.40 9.55 6.33
C LEU A 100 19.17 9.91 5.05
N ALA A 101 20.28 9.20 4.82
CA ALA A 101 21.02 9.31 3.58
C ALA A 101 20.13 8.86 2.40
N PRO A 102 20.32 9.40 1.18
CA PRO A 102 19.58 8.96 -0.01
C PRO A 102 19.44 7.44 -0.19
N PRO A 103 20.46 6.58 0.05
CA PRO A 103 20.29 5.13 -0.03
C PRO A 103 19.35 4.56 1.05
N GLN A 104 19.30 5.15 2.24
CA GLN A 104 18.39 4.71 3.31
C GLN A 104 16.94 5.08 2.98
N LEU A 105 16.71 6.26 2.39
CA LEU A 105 15.39 6.64 1.88
C LEU A 105 14.91 5.68 0.78
N LEU A 106 15.81 5.26 -0.11
CA LEU A 106 15.49 4.28 -1.16
C LEU A 106 15.10 2.93 -0.55
N ARG A 107 15.86 2.44 0.44
CA ARG A 107 15.54 1.20 1.17
C ARG A 107 14.19 1.29 1.88
N LEU A 108 13.91 2.41 2.53
CA LEU A 108 12.63 2.64 3.20
C LEU A 108 11.47 2.65 2.20
N ALA A 109 11.63 3.31 1.05
CA ALA A 109 10.64 3.29 -0.02
C ALA A 109 10.39 1.87 -0.56
N TYR A 110 11.46 1.08 -0.77
CA TYR A 110 11.35 -0.32 -1.17
C TYR A 110 10.61 -1.16 -0.13
N HIS A 111 10.95 -1.01 1.16
CA HIS A 111 10.31 -1.72 2.26
C HIS A 111 8.82 -1.39 2.36
N THR A 112 8.47 -0.09 2.35
CA THR A 112 7.07 0.35 2.33
C THR A 112 6.32 -0.22 1.13
N ARG A 113 6.96 -0.23 -0.05
CA ARG A 113 6.35 -0.80 -1.25
C ARG A 113 6.13 -2.31 -1.14
N ALA A 114 7.07 -3.03 -0.55
CA ALA A 114 6.95 -4.48 -0.31
C ALA A 114 5.78 -4.79 0.63
N ILE A 115 5.61 -4.02 1.72
CA ILE A 115 4.47 -4.14 2.64
C ILE A 115 3.15 -3.93 1.89
N GLN A 116 3.05 -2.87 1.10
CA GLN A 116 1.84 -2.58 0.31
C GLN A 116 1.48 -3.72 -0.64
N LEU A 117 2.47 -4.28 -1.35
CA LEU A 117 2.24 -5.38 -2.27
C LEU A 117 1.83 -6.67 -1.54
N ARG A 118 2.41 -6.94 -0.36
CA ARG A 118 2.02 -8.09 0.47
C ARG A 118 0.57 -7.99 0.91
N HIS A 119 0.15 -6.82 1.40
CA HIS A 119 -1.24 -6.57 1.76
C HIS A 119 -2.20 -6.75 0.57
N LEU A 120 -1.81 -6.30 -0.62
CA LEU A 120 -2.59 -6.48 -1.84
C LEU A 120 -2.69 -7.97 -2.24
N PHE A 121 -1.60 -8.72 -2.10
CA PHE A 121 -1.60 -10.17 -2.32
C PHE A 121 -2.56 -10.89 -1.37
N GLU A 122 -2.50 -10.59 -0.07
CA GLU A 122 -3.43 -11.14 0.95
C GLU A 122 -4.89 -10.83 0.60
N THR A 123 -5.16 -9.59 0.19
CA THR A 123 -6.51 -9.16 -0.22
C THR A 123 -7.01 -9.93 -1.44
N LEU A 124 -6.14 -10.19 -2.43
CA LEU A 124 -6.48 -10.96 -3.62
C LEU A 124 -6.74 -12.44 -3.30
N MET A 125 -5.97 -13.03 -2.40
CA MET A 125 -6.18 -14.40 -1.94
C MET A 125 -7.48 -14.54 -1.15
N ALA A 126 -7.80 -13.60 -0.27
CA ALA A 126 -9.08 -13.58 0.44
C ALA A 126 -10.28 -13.46 -0.53
N ALA A 127 -10.17 -12.61 -1.57
CA ALA A 127 -11.21 -12.48 -2.60
C ALA A 127 -11.37 -13.75 -3.44
N TRP A 128 -10.27 -14.48 -3.70
CA TRP A 128 -10.31 -15.78 -4.36
C TRP A 128 -11.04 -16.82 -3.49
N GLU A 129 -10.76 -16.89 -2.20
CA GLU A 129 -11.45 -17.77 -1.25
C GLU A 129 -12.95 -17.46 -1.20
N GLU A 130 -13.32 -16.17 -1.08
CA GLU A 130 -14.72 -15.74 -1.09
C GLU A 130 -15.42 -16.11 -2.40
N SER A 131 -14.70 -16.08 -3.52
CA SER A 131 -15.25 -16.47 -4.83
C SER A 131 -15.56 -17.96 -4.96
N GLN A 132 -14.93 -18.83 -4.15
CA GLN A 132 -15.25 -20.26 -4.10
C GLN A 132 -16.52 -20.54 -3.31
N VAL A 133 -16.83 -19.70 -2.31
CA VAL A 133 -18.01 -19.89 -1.45
C VAL A 133 -19.30 -19.51 -2.20
N LYS A 134 -19.22 -18.68 -3.24
CA LYS A 134 -20.38 -18.37 -4.10
C LYS A 134 -20.83 -19.65 -4.80
N GLN A 135 -21.93 -20.21 -4.30
CA GLN A 135 -22.44 -21.52 -4.71
C GLN A 135 -22.56 -21.64 -6.24
N PRO A 136 -22.23 -22.81 -6.80
CA PRO A 136 -22.51 -23.08 -8.19
C PRO A 136 -24.00 -22.84 -8.43
N ASP A 137 -24.32 -22.01 -9.42
CA ASP A 137 -25.70 -21.77 -9.85
C ASP A 137 -26.30 -23.12 -10.28
N ILE A 138 -27.07 -23.74 -9.39
CA ILE A 138 -27.66 -25.06 -9.63
C ILE A 138 -28.76 -24.88 -10.68
N ARG A 139 -28.38 -25.03 -11.95
CA ARG A 139 -29.34 -25.13 -13.04
C ARG A 139 -30.06 -26.46 -12.95
N THR A 140 -31.28 -26.44 -12.44
CA THR A 140 -32.22 -27.56 -12.53
C THR A 140 -32.75 -27.64 -13.97
N SER A 141 -32.18 -28.53 -14.78
CA SER A 141 -32.79 -28.89 -16.07
C SER A 141 -33.79 -30.02 -15.86
N ILE A 142 -35.00 -29.86 -16.39
CA ILE A 142 -35.99 -30.93 -16.45
C ILE A 142 -35.57 -31.86 -17.60
N ALA A 143 -35.20 -33.11 -17.27
CA ALA A 143 -34.94 -34.11 -18.29
C ALA A 143 -36.24 -34.51 -18.99
N GLN A 144 -36.17 -35.05 -20.22
CA GLN A 144 -37.33 -35.43 -21.05
C GLN A 144 -38.34 -36.42 -20.40
N GLY A 145 -38.04 -36.95 -19.20
CA GLY A 145 -38.96 -37.77 -18.40
C GLY A 145 -39.68 -37.04 -17.25
N GLY A 146 -39.62 -35.71 -17.15
CA GLY A 146 -40.33 -34.93 -16.12
C GLY A 146 -39.67 -34.92 -14.73
N HIS A 147 -38.60 -35.70 -14.53
CA HIS A 147 -37.82 -35.66 -13.29
C HIS A 147 -36.71 -34.61 -13.37
N PRO A 148 -36.59 -33.72 -12.36
CA PRO A 148 -35.49 -32.78 -12.28
C PRO A 148 -34.19 -33.56 -12.02
N VAL A 149 -33.25 -33.51 -12.97
CA VAL A 149 -31.91 -34.07 -12.79
C VAL A 149 -31.00 -32.92 -12.38
N ALA A 150 -30.57 -32.92 -11.12
CA ALA A 150 -29.55 -32.00 -10.65
C ALA A 150 -28.19 -32.50 -11.14
N ALA A 151 -27.72 -31.98 -12.27
CA ALA A 151 -26.35 -32.19 -12.70
C ALA A 151 -25.43 -31.24 -11.90
N SER A 152 -24.74 -31.75 -10.88
CA SER A 152 -23.72 -31.00 -10.16
C SER A 152 -22.50 -30.83 -11.06
N LYS A 153 -22.38 -29.66 -11.70
CA LYS A 153 -21.18 -29.29 -12.47
C LYS A 153 -20.07 -28.86 -11.52
N GLY A 154 -19.20 -29.81 -11.16
CA GLY A 154 -17.86 -29.55 -10.61
C GLY A 154 -17.79 -28.93 -9.22
N LEU A 155 -16.63 -29.06 -8.58
CA LEU A 155 -16.27 -28.26 -7.40
C LEU A 155 -16.29 -26.77 -7.79
N PRO A 156 -16.70 -25.86 -6.89
CA PRO A 156 -16.67 -24.43 -7.16
C PRO A 156 -15.23 -24.00 -7.43
N GLN A 157 -14.89 -23.85 -8.71
CA GLN A 157 -13.65 -23.22 -9.13
C GLN A 157 -13.85 -21.71 -8.96
N GLY A 158 -13.20 -21.12 -7.96
CA GLY A 158 -13.20 -19.66 -7.76
C GLY A 158 -12.76 -18.90 -9.02
N ASP A 159 -12.99 -17.59 -9.06
CA ASP A 159 -12.68 -16.79 -10.26
C ASP A 159 -11.15 -16.79 -10.49
N PRO A 160 -10.65 -17.35 -11.61
CA PRO A 160 -9.21 -17.45 -11.88
C PRO A 160 -8.54 -16.09 -12.11
N ARG A 161 -9.31 -15.01 -12.25
CA ARG A 161 -8.77 -13.65 -12.39
C ARG A 161 -7.99 -13.21 -11.14
N TYR A 162 -8.45 -13.60 -9.94
CA TYR A 162 -7.75 -13.27 -8.70
C TYR A 162 -6.38 -13.94 -8.63
N LEU A 163 -6.28 -15.21 -9.03
CA LEU A 163 -5.01 -15.94 -9.09
C LEU A 163 -4.01 -15.29 -10.05
N ARG A 164 -4.45 -14.91 -11.26
CA ARG A 164 -3.58 -14.20 -12.21
C ARG A 164 -3.10 -12.85 -11.71
N GLN A 165 -3.92 -12.15 -10.91
CA GLN A 165 -3.51 -10.89 -10.29
C GLN A 165 -2.53 -11.14 -9.14
N ALA A 166 -2.79 -12.13 -8.31
CA ALA A 166 -1.91 -12.53 -7.21
C ALA A 166 -0.52 -12.96 -7.73
N GLU A 167 -0.47 -13.71 -8.83
CA GLU A 167 0.77 -14.07 -9.53
C GLU A 167 1.61 -12.83 -9.89
N ARG A 168 1.01 -11.84 -10.58
CA ARG A 168 1.72 -10.61 -10.95
C ARG A 168 2.24 -9.83 -9.74
N VAL A 169 1.47 -9.84 -8.65
CA VAL A 169 1.84 -9.15 -7.41
C VAL A 169 2.98 -9.89 -6.73
N SER A 170 2.93 -11.22 -6.67
CA SER A 170 4.04 -12.04 -6.16
C SER A 170 5.32 -11.86 -6.96
N GLU A 171 5.22 -11.74 -8.30
CA GLU A 171 6.37 -11.44 -9.15
C GLU A 171 6.94 -10.04 -8.85
N ALA A 172 6.08 -9.04 -8.63
CA ALA A 172 6.51 -7.70 -8.24
C ALA A 172 7.19 -7.68 -6.87
N ILE A 173 6.65 -8.42 -5.89
CA ILE A 173 7.26 -8.61 -4.57
C ILE A 173 8.64 -9.22 -4.74
N PHE A 174 8.74 -10.33 -5.48
CA PHE A 174 10.00 -11.04 -5.72
C PHE A 174 11.06 -10.14 -6.36
N ARG A 175 10.68 -9.37 -7.40
CA ARG A 175 11.61 -8.43 -8.05
C ARG A 175 12.11 -7.34 -7.11
N LEU A 176 11.26 -6.85 -6.20
CA LEU A 176 11.65 -5.84 -5.22
C LEU A 176 12.58 -6.42 -4.16
N THR A 177 12.26 -7.60 -3.62
CA THR A 177 13.10 -8.27 -2.61
C THR A 177 14.45 -8.70 -3.17
N CYS A 178 14.51 -9.17 -4.43
CA CYS A 178 15.79 -9.52 -5.06
C CYS A 178 16.66 -8.30 -5.36
N LYS A 179 16.07 -7.15 -5.71
CA LYS A 179 16.82 -5.89 -5.87
C LYS A 179 17.37 -5.40 -4.54
N GLN A 180 16.57 -5.50 -3.48
CA GLN A 180 17.02 -5.14 -2.14
C GLN A 180 18.22 -5.99 -1.70
N ALA A 181 18.16 -7.32 -1.88
CA ALA A 181 19.25 -8.23 -1.56
C ALA A 181 20.52 -7.96 -2.41
N ALA A 182 20.37 -7.49 -3.65
CA ALA A 182 21.49 -7.13 -4.52
C ALA A 182 22.18 -5.81 -4.11
N GLU A 183 21.42 -4.87 -3.53
CA GLU A 183 21.95 -3.58 -3.03
C GLU A 183 22.45 -3.65 -1.57
N GLU A 184 22.24 -4.79 -0.90
CA GLU A 184 22.59 -5.00 0.51
C GLU A 184 24.09 -5.23 0.75
N PHE A 185 24.94 -5.10 -0.28
CA PHE A 185 26.39 -5.34 -0.20
C PHE A 185 27.26 -4.09 -0.43
N VAL A 186 26.75 -2.92 -0.07
CA VAL A 186 27.61 -1.76 0.23
C VAL A 186 27.50 -1.54 1.72
N ASP A 187 28.52 -1.98 2.46
CA ASP A 187 28.63 -1.85 3.92
C ASP A 187 28.14 -0.45 4.32
N ALA A 188 26.98 -0.38 4.97
CA ALA A 188 26.63 0.83 5.71
C ALA A 188 27.80 1.08 6.67
N PRO A 189 28.31 2.32 6.78
CA PRO A 189 29.48 2.57 7.62
C PRO A 189 29.19 2.01 9.02
N ARG A 190 29.99 1.00 9.42
CA ARG A 190 29.85 0.21 10.66
C ARG A 190 29.80 1.05 11.96
N LYS A 191 29.97 2.37 11.86
CA LYS A 191 29.98 3.34 12.97
C LYS A 191 28.67 4.12 13.11
N SER A 192 27.56 3.66 12.52
CA SER A 192 26.25 4.25 12.80
C SER A 192 25.71 3.67 14.11
N ARG A 193 25.31 4.56 15.02
CA ARG A 193 24.71 4.25 16.34
C ARG A 193 23.47 3.33 16.26
N TYR A 194 22.85 3.23 15.08
CA TYR A 194 21.75 2.31 14.81
C TYR A 194 22.20 0.84 14.81
N TRP A 195 23.41 0.54 14.31
CA TRP A 195 23.94 -0.83 14.28
C TRP A 195 24.54 -1.27 15.63
N GLU A 196 25.05 -0.33 16.44
CA GLU A 196 25.49 -0.64 17.81
C GLU A 196 24.31 -1.13 18.68
N ALA A 197 23.11 -0.58 18.47
CA ALA A 197 21.90 -1.03 19.16
C ALA A 197 21.43 -2.41 18.65
N GLU A 198 21.48 -2.67 17.34
CA GLU A 198 21.13 -3.99 16.79
C GLU A 198 22.16 -5.08 17.12
N GLU A 199 23.46 -4.76 17.25
CA GLU A 199 24.45 -5.72 17.73
C GLU A 199 24.21 -6.06 19.22
N GLU A 200 23.89 -5.07 20.06
CA GLU A 200 23.55 -5.32 21.47
C GLU A 200 22.25 -6.12 21.64
N ASP A 201 21.22 -5.85 20.84
CA ASP A 201 19.95 -6.59 20.87
C ASP A 201 20.05 -7.95 20.15
N GLY A 202 20.85 -8.04 19.10
CA GLY A 202 21.10 -9.28 18.34
C GLY A 202 21.90 -10.29 19.14
N VAL A 203 22.93 -9.86 19.88
CA VAL A 203 23.67 -10.73 20.82
C VAL A 203 22.77 -11.23 21.94
N ARG A 204 21.90 -10.36 22.49
CA ARG A 204 20.89 -10.76 23.49
C ARG A 204 19.84 -11.72 22.92
N GLY A 205 19.44 -11.52 21.67
CA GLY A 205 18.53 -12.40 20.93
C GLY A 205 19.15 -13.76 20.63
N GLN A 206 20.45 -13.81 20.33
CA GLN A 206 21.17 -15.06 20.09
C GLN A 206 21.36 -15.87 21.38
N GLU A 207 21.72 -15.22 22.49
CA GLU A 207 21.85 -15.89 23.80
C GLU A 207 20.52 -16.47 24.29
N THR A 208 19.40 -15.76 24.05
CA THR A 208 18.06 -16.26 24.39
C THR A 208 17.61 -17.39 23.46
N ALA A 209 17.87 -17.30 22.16
CA ALA A 209 17.55 -18.37 21.21
C ALA A 209 18.39 -19.64 21.45
N GLU A 210 19.67 -19.50 21.81
CA GLU A 210 20.52 -20.64 22.19
C GLU A 210 20.07 -21.26 23.51
N ALA A 211 19.64 -20.45 24.49
CA ALA A 211 19.04 -20.94 25.73
C ALA A 211 17.71 -21.69 25.49
N ASP A 212 16.86 -21.19 24.58
CA ASP A 212 15.60 -21.83 24.19
C ASP A 212 15.84 -23.14 23.42
N LEU A 213 16.82 -23.17 22.51
CA LEU A 213 17.20 -24.40 21.79
C LEU A 213 17.82 -25.43 22.73
N SER A 214 18.63 -25.00 23.70
CA SER A 214 19.21 -25.90 24.70
C SER A 214 18.14 -26.50 25.62
N THR A 215 17.16 -25.71 26.06
CA THR A 215 16.04 -26.22 26.86
C THR A 215 15.14 -27.15 26.05
N TRP A 216 14.93 -26.88 24.76
CA TRP A 216 14.21 -27.80 23.88
C TRP A 216 14.96 -29.12 23.64
N ALA A 217 16.28 -29.08 23.45
CA ALA A 217 17.10 -30.28 23.29
C ALA A 217 17.13 -31.14 24.56
N GLU A 218 17.22 -30.50 25.74
CA GLU A 218 17.16 -31.19 27.03
C GLU A 218 15.76 -31.80 27.29
N ARG A 219 14.69 -31.11 26.86
CA ARG A 219 13.31 -31.62 26.95
C ARG A 219 13.05 -32.78 25.98
N ALA A 220 13.64 -32.75 24.79
CA ALA A 220 13.53 -33.83 23.80
C ALA A 220 14.33 -35.09 24.19
N ALA A 221 15.32 -34.96 25.07
CA ALA A 221 16.09 -36.08 25.61
C ALA A 221 15.39 -36.78 26.81
N GLN A 222 14.32 -36.20 27.35
CA GLN A 222 13.53 -36.85 28.40
C GLN A 222 12.73 -38.02 27.80
N PRO A 223 12.59 -39.13 28.52
CA PRO A 223 11.74 -40.25 28.10
C PRO A 223 10.31 -39.73 27.87
N ASN A 224 9.61 -40.33 26.90
CA ASN A 224 8.25 -39.91 26.52
C ASN A 224 7.39 -39.61 27.76
N PRO A 225 6.74 -38.43 27.82
CA PRO A 225 5.95 -38.04 28.98
C PRO A 225 4.90 -39.10 29.27
N THR A 226 4.73 -39.41 30.55
CA THR A 226 3.69 -40.31 31.02
C THR A 226 2.31 -39.72 30.73
N SER A 227 1.27 -40.56 30.70
CA SER A 227 -0.11 -40.09 30.44
C SER A 227 -0.53 -38.98 31.41
N GLU A 228 -0.11 -39.06 32.68
CA GLU A 228 -0.39 -38.04 33.69
C GLU A 228 0.29 -36.70 33.38
N GLU A 229 1.52 -36.71 32.85
CA GLU A 229 2.23 -35.50 32.45
C GLU A 229 1.63 -34.86 31.19
N MET A 230 1.13 -35.68 30.24
CA MET A 230 0.42 -35.19 29.06
C MET A 230 -0.89 -34.48 29.44
N ASP A 231 -1.63 -35.03 30.40
CA ASP A 231 -2.85 -34.40 30.92
C ASP A 231 -2.53 -33.07 31.64
N ALA A 232 -1.42 -33.01 32.39
CA ALA A 232 -0.95 -31.77 33.03
C ALA A 232 -0.56 -30.70 32.01
N ILE A 233 0.20 -31.06 30.97
CA ILE A 233 0.57 -30.14 29.88
C ILE A 233 -0.67 -29.62 29.15
N THR A 234 -1.65 -30.49 28.92
CA THR A 234 -2.91 -30.10 28.28
C THR A 234 -3.69 -29.11 29.16
N GLY A 235 -3.75 -29.34 30.47
CA GLY A 235 -4.37 -28.42 31.43
C GLY A 235 -3.69 -27.05 31.48
N GLU A 236 -2.35 -27.01 31.43
CA GLU A 236 -1.59 -25.74 31.36
C GLU A 236 -1.87 -24.99 30.05
N GLN A 237 -1.90 -25.70 28.92
CA GLN A 237 -2.23 -25.11 27.62
C GLN A 237 -3.65 -24.55 27.58
N GLU A 238 -4.63 -25.27 28.14
CA GLU A 238 -6.01 -24.80 28.28
C GLU A 238 -6.10 -23.55 29.16
N ALA A 239 -5.33 -23.49 30.25
CA ALA A 239 -5.28 -22.32 31.13
C ALA A 239 -4.68 -21.09 30.43
N VAL A 240 -3.58 -21.26 29.68
CA VAL A 240 -2.97 -20.19 28.87
C VAL A 240 -3.94 -19.73 27.79
N PHE A 241 -4.63 -20.65 27.13
CA PHE A 241 -5.62 -20.32 26.11
C PHE A 241 -6.80 -19.55 26.70
N ALA A 242 -7.28 -19.94 27.88
CA ALA A 242 -8.33 -19.22 28.61
C ALA A 242 -7.89 -17.80 29.02
N ALA A 243 -6.64 -17.64 29.47
CA ALA A 243 -6.08 -16.33 29.81
C ALA A 243 -6.01 -15.40 28.58
N LEU A 244 -5.50 -15.91 27.45
CA LEU A 244 -5.46 -15.17 26.19
C LEU A 244 -6.86 -14.79 25.69
N GLN A 245 -7.84 -15.69 25.80
CA GLN A 245 -9.22 -15.37 25.45
C GLN A 245 -9.81 -14.24 26.31
N SER A 246 -9.50 -14.25 27.62
CA SER A 246 -9.91 -13.19 28.54
C SER A 246 -9.32 -11.83 28.14
N GLU A 247 -8.02 -11.79 27.82
CA GLU A 247 -7.33 -10.58 27.38
C GLU A 247 -7.91 -10.03 26.07
N VAL A 248 -8.17 -10.91 25.10
CA VAL A 248 -8.84 -10.53 23.84
C VAL A 248 -10.24 -9.96 24.10
N GLN A 249 -10.99 -10.48 25.08
CA GLN A 249 -12.27 -9.89 25.46
C GLN A 249 -12.12 -8.51 26.11
N GLN A 250 -11.12 -8.31 26.97
CA GLN A 250 -10.84 -7.00 27.57
C GLN A 250 -10.50 -5.95 26.51
N LEU A 251 -9.64 -6.30 25.55
CA LEU A 251 -9.28 -5.42 24.43
C LEU A 251 -10.49 -5.07 23.56
N LYS A 252 -11.39 -6.04 23.29
CA LYS A 252 -12.66 -5.79 22.61
C LYS A 252 -13.58 -4.86 23.41
N GLY A 253 -13.57 -4.95 24.73
CA GLY A 253 -14.28 -4.03 25.64
C GLY A 253 -13.76 -2.60 25.50
N ALA A 254 -12.44 -2.42 25.66
CA ALA A 254 -11.78 -1.12 25.52
C ALA A 254 -12.04 -0.49 24.14
N GLN A 255 -11.99 -1.28 23.07
CA GLN A 255 -12.29 -0.81 21.71
C GLN A 255 -13.74 -0.28 21.59
N ARG A 256 -14.72 -0.92 22.24
CA ARG A 256 -16.11 -0.45 22.26
C ARG A 256 -16.26 0.85 23.04
N GLU A 257 -15.54 1.01 24.15
CA GLU A 257 -15.56 2.24 24.94
C GLU A 257 -15.02 3.43 24.13
N VAL A 258 -13.87 3.25 23.47
CA VAL A 258 -13.29 4.28 22.57
C VAL A 258 -14.27 4.62 21.44
N LYS A 259 -14.96 3.63 20.86
CA LYS A 259 -15.96 3.89 19.82
C LYS A 259 -17.15 4.69 20.35
N ASN A 260 -17.58 4.43 21.59
CA ASN A 260 -18.69 5.13 22.23
C ASN A 260 -18.33 6.57 22.62
N THR A 261 -17.10 6.83 23.09
CA THR A 261 -16.64 8.19 23.40
C THR A 261 -16.57 9.05 22.13
N LEU A 262 -15.98 8.51 21.05
CA LEU A 262 -15.96 9.18 19.75
C LEU A 262 -17.37 9.48 19.21
N SER A 263 -18.31 8.53 19.39
CA SER A 263 -19.71 8.73 18.99
C SER A 263 -20.38 9.84 19.81
N ARG A 264 -20.10 9.95 21.12
CA ARG A 264 -20.65 11.01 21.98
C ARG A 264 -20.12 12.39 21.61
N GLU A 265 -18.83 12.52 21.32
CA GLU A 265 -18.24 13.79 20.88
C GLU A 265 -18.81 14.25 19.54
N SER A 266 -19.11 13.32 18.63
CA SER A 266 -19.72 13.64 17.33
C SER A 266 -21.15 14.21 17.41
N VAL A 267 -21.90 13.90 18.48
CA VAL A 267 -23.28 14.41 18.67
C VAL A 267 -23.30 15.82 19.26
N SER A 268 -22.23 16.24 19.95
CA SER A 268 -22.12 17.57 20.57
C SER A 268 -21.89 18.70 19.55
N LEU A 269 -21.32 18.38 18.38
CA LEU A 269 -20.79 19.38 17.44
C LEU A 269 -21.72 19.77 16.27
N GLY A 270 -23.00 19.38 16.25
CA GLY A 270 -23.76 19.46 14.99
C GLY A 270 -25.27 19.61 15.07
N THR A 271 -25.80 20.58 15.82
CA THR A 271 -27.13 21.15 15.50
C THR A 271 -26.93 22.44 14.69
N GLY A 272 -26.39 22.29 13.48
CA GLY A 272 -26.34 23.38 12.51
C GLY A 272 -27.72 23.67 11.92
N PRO A 273 -28.03 24.92 11.55
CA PRO A 273 -29.35 25.36 11.15
C PRO A 273 -29.88 24.59 9.93
N LEU A 274 -31.11 24.11 10.05
CA LEU A 274 -31.86 23.35 9.05
C LEU A 274 -31.90 24.12 7.71
N LEU A 275 -31.28 23.55 6.68
CA LEU A 275 -31.46 24.00 5.29
C LEU A 275 -32.84 23.56 4.77
N PRO A 276 -33.53 24.40 3.99
CA PRO A 276 -34.91 24.18 3.52
C PRO A 276 -35.03 22.95 2.61
N GLU A 277 -36.12 22.19 2.80
CA GLU A 277 -36.34 20.84 2.27
C GLU A 277 -36.52 20.74 0.74
N ASP A 278 -36.62 21.86 0.03
CA ASP A 278 -37.07 21.92 -1.37
C ASP A 278 -36.10 21.36 -2.43
N LYS A 279 -34.88 20.94 -2.05
CA LYS A 279 -33.87 20.44 -3.00
C LYS A 279 -33.60 18.93 -2.96
N ARG A 280 -34.28 18.18 -2.09
CA ARG A 280 -34.01 16.73 -1.92
C ARG A 280 -34.61 15.87 -3.04
N ASP A 281 -35.67 16.31 -3.71
CA ASP A 281 -36.40 15.48 -4.68
C ASP A 281 -35.81 15.44 -6.10
N THR A 282 -35.08 16.49 -6.52
CA THR A 282 -34.49 16.54 -7.86
C THR A 282 -33.27 15.61 -8.01
N CYS A 283 -32.54 15.37 -6.91
CA CYS A 283 -31.35 14.51 -6.91
C CYS A 283 -31.71 13.01 -7.04
N ARG A 284 -32.85 12.59 -6.47
CA ARG A 284 -33.32 11.19 -6.56
C ARG A 284 -33.72 10.81 -7.99
N ARG A 285 -34.38 11.70 -8.74
CA ARG A 285 -34.81 11.42 -10.12
C ARG A 285 -33.62 11.28 -11.09
N ARG A 286 -32.55 12.06 -10.92
CA ARG A 286 -31.36 12.01 -11.80
C ARG A 286 -30.56 10.72 -11.64
N LYS A 287 -30.38 10.21 -10.41
CA LYS A 287 -29.68 8.94 -10.17
C LYS A 287 -30.42 7.71 -10.70
N GLN A 288 -31.74 7.78 -10.83
CA GLN A 288 -32.54 6.67 -11.37
C GLN A 288 -32.42 6.55 -12.89
N ALA A 289 -32.23 7.67 -13.61
CA ALA A 289 -32.02 7.68 -15.05
C ALA A 289 -30.65 7.09 -15.44
N GLU A 290 -29.57 7.51 -14.78
CA GLU A 290 -28.21 7.02 -15.06
C GLU A 290 -28.03 5.52 -14.79
N ARG A 291 -28.80 4.96 -13.84
CA ARG A 291 -28.78 3.53 -13.51
C ARG A 291 -29.46 2.67 -14.58
N ARG A 292 -30.40 3.24 -15.35
CA ARG A 292 -31.11 2.57 -16.44
C ARG A 292 -30.25 2.42 -17.69
N ASP A 293 -29.36 3.38 -17.95
CA ASP A 293 -28.49 3.36 -19.13
C ASP A 293 -27.28 2.41 -18.93
N PHE A 294 -26.79 2.25 -17.69
CA PHE A 294 -25.70 1.31 -17.38
C PHE A 294 -26.10 -0.17 -17.58
N LEU A 295 -27.39 -0.51 -17.42
CA LEU A 295 -27.87 -1.89 -17.57
C LEU A 295 -28.10 -2.31 -19.03
N ARG A 296 -28.03 -1.40 -20.01
CA ARG A 296 -28.18 -1.72 -21.45
C ARG A 296 -26.90 -2.22 -22.11
N GLY A 297 -25.76 -2.23 -21.41
CA GLY A 297 -24.57 -2.91 -21.88
C GLY A 297 -23.84 -2.27 -23.06
N ASP A 298 -24.11 -1.01 -23.39
CA ASP A 298 -23.32 -0.27 -24.38
C ASP A 298 -22.05 0.28 -23.70
N PRO A 299 -20.85 -0.28 -23.96
CA PRO A 299 -19.62 0.34 -23.50
C PRO A 299 -19.42 1.69 -24.20
N PRO A 300 -18.87 2.70 -23.51
CA PRO A 300 -18.57 3.98 -24.14
C PRO A 300 -17.56 3.79 -25.29
N ARG A 301 -17.92 4.30 -26.47
CA ARG A 301 -17.10 4.32 -27.69
C ARG A 301 -15.89 5.26 -27.54
N LEU A 302 -14.88 4.85 -26.78
CA LEU A 302 -13.58 5.53 -26.77
C LEU A 302 -12.52 4.56 -27.30
N THR A 303 -11.94 4.92 -28.44
CA THR A 303 -10.89 4.17 -29.13
C THR A 303 -9.56 4.29 -28.39
N ILE A 304 -8.84 3.17 -28.26
CA ILE A 304 -7.55 3.04 -27.53
C ILE A 304 -6.49 4.08 -27.95
N GLN A 305 -6.58 4.63 -29.17
CA GLN A 305 -5.66 5.66 -29.66
C GLN A 305 -5.73 7.00 -28.89
N GLU A 306 -6.80 7.29 -28.17
CA GLU A 306 -6.88 8.50 -27.33
C GLU A 306 -6.15 8.35 -25.99
N TYR A 307 -5.73 7.14 -25.62
CA TYR A 307 -5.11 6.86 -24.32
C TYR A 307 -3.58 7.01 -24.30
N ILE A 308 -2.94 7.06 -25.47
CA ILE A 308 -1.49 7.21 -25.62
C ILE A 308 -1.24 8.56 -26.31
N GLY A 309 -1.08 9.62 -25.51
CA GLY A 309 -0.74 10.94 -26.02
C GLY A 309 0.61 10.95 -26.77
N PRO A 310 0.82 11.89 -27.70
CA PRO A 310 2.04 11.95 -28.50
C PRO A 310 3.25 12.25 -27.62
N VAL A 311 4.16 11.29 -27.50
CA VAL A 311 5.51 11.50 -26.97
C VAL A 311 6.27 12.32 -28.01
N ALA A 312 6.29 13.64 -27.81
CA ALA A 312 7.04 14.56 -28.64
C ALA A 312 8.54 14.26 -28.53
N GLN A 313 9.14 13.92 -29.66
CA GLN A 313 10.58 13.93 -29.87
C GLN A 313 11.04 15.39 -29.88
N ALA A 314 11.89 15.75 -28.91
CA ALA A 314 12.61 17.02 -28.91
C ALA A 314 14.08 16.74 -28.55
N THR A 315 14.83 16.30 -29.55
CA THR A 315 16.28 16.43 -29.64
C THR A 315 16.58 16.80 -31.09
N GLY A 316 16.82 18.08 -31.30
CA GLY A 316 17.30 18.70 -32.53
C GLY A 316 17.86 20.06 -32.15
#